data_AF-A0A7T6Z1K2-F1
#
_entry.id   AF-A0A7T6Z1K2-F1
#
_cell.length_a   1.000
_cell.length_b   1.000
_cell.length_c   1.000
_cell.angle_alpha   90.00
_cell.angle_beta   90.00
_cell.angle_gamma   90.00
#
_symmetry.space_group_name_H-M   'P 1'
#
loop_
_entity.id
_entity.type
_entity.pdbx_description
1 polymer ?
#
loop_
_entity_poly.entity_id
_entity_poly.type
_entity_poly.pdbx_seq_one_letter_code
_entity_poly.pdbx_strand_id
1 'polypeptide(L)'
;MKQHIFLISSLVLLFLLPNELMAAELPLTLEADDWRLTVRTADTDSDRLCQPSDIDMYELKLENTSGNKKDVSMHTFRQEEGKDRDEGLVEDAADVLAANASLGARNLPISQDVEALDVLILWQEEDDAQYFKQQFMVPLQAAD
;
A
#
# COMPACT_ATOMS: atom_id res chain seq x y z
N MET A 1 36.74 13.64 44.60
CA MET A 1 36.76 12.25 44.08
C MET A 1 35.52 11.53 44.57
N LYS A 2 34.61 11.19 43.66
CA LYS A 2 33.76 9.98 43.69
C LYS A 2 32.98 9.91 42.38
N GLN A 3 33.40 8.97 41.55
CA GLN A 3 32.75 8.54 40.31
C GLN A 3 31.50 7.74 40.68
N HIS A 4 30.36 8.06 40.05
CA HIS A 4 29.19 7.20 40.01
C HIS A 4 28.66 7.27 38.57
N ILE A 5 29.23 6.42 37.70
CA ILE A 5 28.67 5.14 37.24
C ILE A 5 27.55 5.39 36.21
N PHE A 6 27.95 5.18 34.96
CA PHE A 6 27.11 4.94 33.79
C PHE A 6 25.97 3.98 34.14
N LEU A 7 24.74 4.42 33.94
CA LEU A 7 23.59 3.55 33.66
C LEU A 7 23.07 3.93 32.27
N ILE A 8 23.88 3.64 31.26
CA ILE A 8 23.42 3.50 29.88
C ILE A 8 23.34 2.00 29.65
N SER A 9 22.20 1.39 29.97
CA SER A 9 21.82 0.12 29.38
C SER A 9 20.37 -0.21 29.72
N SER A 10 19.65 -0.70 28.73
CA SER A 10 18.34 -1.34 28.83
C SER A 10 17.10 -0.44 28.72
N LEU A 11 16.91 0.17 27.54
CA LEU A 11 15.55 0.43 27.04
C LEU A 11 15.48 0.46 25.50
N VAL A 12 16.12 -0.50 24.81
CA VAL A 12 16.02 -0.65 23.33
C VAL A 12 15.68 -2.09 22.96
N LEU A 13 14.71 -2.69 23.65
CA LEU A 13 14.37 -4.11 23.45
C LEU A 13 12.88 -4.40 23.57
N LEU A 14 12.02 -3.48 23.10
CA LEU A 14 10.57 -3.67 23.14
C LEU A 14 9.83 -3.51 21.81
N PHE A 15 10.50 -3.34 20.66
CA PHE A 15 9.81 -3.27 19.36
C PHE A 15 10.54 -4.00 18.23
N LEU A 16 11.10 -5.18 18.51
CA LEU A 16 11.51 -6.15 17.48
C LEU A 16 10.57 -7.36 17.50
N LEU A 17 9.26 -7.11 17.58
CA LEU A 17 8.30 -8.14 17.22
C LEU A 17 8.19 -8.11 15.69
N PRO A 18 8.36 -9.24 14.98
CA PRO A 18 7.86 -9.31 13.61
C PRO A 18 6.37 -9.02 13.72
N ASN A 19 5.90 -7.97 13.03
CA ASN A 19 4.48 -7.82 12.78
C ASN A 19 4.10 -9.00 11.90
N GLU A 20 3.67 -10.12 12.50
CA GLU A 20 2.98 -11.14 11.76
C GLU A 20 1.76 -10.44 11.16
N LEU A 21 1.85 -10.22 9.84
CA LEU A 21 0.82 -9.59 9.04
C LEU A 21 -0.35 -10.56 9.02
N MET A 22 -1.23 -10.43 10.02
CA MET A 22 -2.49 -11.14 10.02
C MET A 22 -3.26 -10.72 8.77
N ALA A 23 -3.69 -11.73 7.99
CA ALA A 23 -4.52 -11.56 6.81
C ALA A 23 -5.68 -10.59 7.10
N ALA A 24 -5.81 -9.52 6.30
CA ALA A 24 -6.93 -8.61 6.44
C ALA A 24 -8.21 -9.21 5.84
N GLU A 25 -9.33 -9.08 6.54
CA GLU A 25 -10.65 -9.27 5.93
C GLU A 25 -10.90 -8.15 4.92
N LEU A 26 -11.27 -8.51 3.69
CA LEU A 26 -11.60 -7.54 2.63
C LEU A 26 -13.11 -7.26 2.59
N PRO A 27 -13.54 -6.04 2.25
CA PRO A 27 -12.72 -4.90 1.82
C PRO A 27 -11.94 -4.26 2.97
N LEU A 28 -10.68 -3.91 2.70
CA LEU A 28 -9.79 -3.22 3.64
C LEU A 28 -9.72 -1.74 3.29
N THR A 29 -9.81 -0.88 4.29
CA THR A 29 -9.55 0.56 4.15
C THR A 29 -8.39 0.95 5.05
N LEU A 30 -7.40 1.62 4.46
CA LEU A 30 -6.23 2.17 5.13
C LEU A 30 -6.23 3.69 4.93
N GLU A 31 -5.94 4.43 5.99
CA GLU A 31 -5.85 5.90 5.96
C GLU A 31 -4.51 6.35 6.52
N ALA A 32 -3.82 7.23 5.81
CA ALA A 32 -2.60 7.87 6.26
C ALA A 32 -2.43 9.23 5.58
N ASP A 33 -2.11 10.24 6.38
CA ASP A 33 -1.93 11.62 5.93
C ASP A 33 -3.11 12.12 5.08
N ASP A 34 -2.86 12.41 3.80
CA ASP A 34 -3.83 12.94 2.86
C ASP A 34 -4.53 11.85 2.04
N TRP A 35 -4.32 10.57 2.35
CA TRP A 35 -4.72 9.46 1.50
C TRP A 35 -5.59 8.43 2.22
N ARG A 36 -6.62 7.98 1.51
CA ARG A 36 -7.43 6.81 1.87
C ARG A 36 -7.34 5.77 0.77
N LEU A 37 -6.75 4.62 1.08
CA LEU A 37 -6.68 3.48 0.18
C LEU A 37 -7.77 2.47 0.55
N THR A 38 -8.57 2.06 -0.42
CA THR A 38 -9.51 0.94 -0.27
C THR A 38 -9.12 -0.18 -1.20
N VAL A 39 -9.03 -1.41 -0.67
CA VAL A 39 -8.73 -2.63 -1.41
C VAL A 39 -9.90 -3.59 -1.28
N ARG A 40 -10.30 -4.20 -2.39
CA ARG A 40 -11.36 -5.21 -2.44
C ARG A 40 -11.07 -6.25 -3.49
N THR A 41 -11.71 -7.40 -3.40
CA THR A 41 -11.76 -8.37 -4.50
C THR A 41 -12.55 -7.77 -5.68
N ALA A 42 -12.06 -7.96 -6.90
CA ALA A 42 -12.78 -7.60 -8.10
C ALA A 42 -14.02 -8.48 -8.26
N ASP A 43 -15.11 -7.90 -8.79
CA ASP A 43 -16.28 -8.67 -9.19
C ASP A 43 -15.96 -9.34 -10.55
N THR A 44 -15.52 -10.59 -10.49
CA THR A 44 -15.10 -11.33 -11.69
C THR A 44 -16.27 -11.67 -12.62
N ASP A 45 -17.50 -11.70 -12.08
CA ASP A 45 -18.72 -11.93 -12.87
C ASP A 45 -19.12 -10.68 -13.66
N SER A 46 -18.94 -9.48 -13.10
CA SER A 46 -19.24 -8.23 -13.82
C SER A 46 -18.29 -7.98 -14.98
N ASP A 47 -17.02 -8.38 -14.84
CA ASP A 47 -15.95 -8.00 -15.76
C ASP A 47 -15.61 -9.08 -16.79
N ARG A 48 -16.30 -10.24 -16.75
CA ARG A 48 -16.09 -11.39 -17.65
C ARG A 48 -14.62 -11.84 -17.72
N LEU A 49 -13.92 -11.78 -16.60
CA LEU A 49 -12.51 -12.14 -16.54
C LEU A 49 -12.39 -13.65 -16.42
N CYS A 50 -11.56 -14.26 -17.28
CA CYS A 50 -11.13 -15.64 -17.05
C CYS A 50 -10.12 -15.62 -15.90
N GLN A 51 -10.52 -16.05 -14.71
CA GLN A 51 -9.67 -16.14 -13.53
C GLN A 51 -9.07 -17.55 -13.43
N PRO A 52 -7.75 -17.72 -13.54
CA PRO A 52 -7.07 -18.96 -13.15
C PRO A 52 -7.31 -19.26 -11.66
N SER A 53 -7.34 -20.53 -11.28
CA SER A 53 -7.71 -20.93 -9.89
C SER A 53 -6.74 -20.46 -8.81
N ASP A 54 -5.52 -20.11 -9.20
CA ASP A 54 -4.38 -19.70 -8.36
C ASP A 54 -4.15 -18.19 -8.35
N ILE A 55 -4.99 -17.41 -9.04
CA ILE A 55 -4.87 -15.95 -9.14
C ILE A 55 -6.14 -15.32 -8.61
N ASP A 56 -6.01 -14.43 -7.64
CA ASP A 56 -7.07 -13.55 -7.18
C ASP A 56 -7.01 -12.20 -7.89
N MET A 57 -8.18 -11.65 -8.20
CA MET A 57 -8.30 -10.34 -8.85
C MET A 57 -8.71 -9.30 -7.82
N TYR A 58 -7.93 -8.21 -7.72
CA TYR A 58 -8.20 -7.12 -6.78
C TYR A 58 -8.50 -5.81 -7.49
N GLU A 59 -9.20 -4.93 -6.78
CA GLU A 59 -9.39 -3.53 -7.14
C GLU A 59 -8.91 -2.64 -6.00
N LEU A 60 -8.20 -1.57 -6.38
CA LEU A 60 -7.72 -0.53 -5.48
C LEU A 60 -8.40 0.79 -5.84
N LYS A 61 -8.83 1.52 -4.82
CA LYS A 61 -9.30 2.89 -4.94
C LYS A 61 -8.48 3.77 -4.00
N LEU A 62 -7.74 4.72 -4.56
CA LEU A 62 -7.02 5.74 -3.82
C LEU A 62 -7.83 7.02 -3.83
N GLU A 63 -8.21 7.51 -2.66
CA GLU A 63 -8.96 8.75 -2.48
C GLU A 63 -8.05 9.82 -1.86
N ASN A 64 -8.04 10.99 -2.50
CA ASN A 64 -7.40 12.18 -1.96
C ASN A 64 -8.33 12.79 -0.90
N THR A 65 -7.90 12.86 0.35
CA THR A 65 -8.70 13.36 1.48
C THR A 65 -8.41 14.82 1.83
N SER A 66 -7.46 15.48 1.14
CA SER A 66 -6.93 16.79 1.55
C SER A 66 -6.34 17.58 0.38
N GLY A 67 -6.80 18.82 0.20
CA GLY A 67 -6.29 19.73 -0.83
C GLY A 67 -6.37 19.17 -2.26
N ASN A 68 -5.92 19.94 -3.24
CA ASN A 68 -5.70 19.40 -4.58
C ASN A 68 -4.25 18.94 -4.70
N LYS A 69 -4.05 17.80 -5.36
CA LYS A 69 -2.71 17.25 -5.64
C LYS A 69 -2.43 17.26 -7.14
N LYS A 70 -1.17 17.42 -7.51
CA LYS A 70 -0.67 17.36 -8.88
C LYS A 70 0.20 16.13 -9.10
N ASP A 71 0.29 15.70 -10.36
CA ASP A 71 1.15 14.61 -10.82
C ASP A 71 1.04 13.37 -9.91
N VAL A 72 -0.19 13.00 -9.57
CA VAL A 72 -0.47 11.89 -8.66
C VAL A 72 -0.28 10.59 -9.42
N SER A 73 0.51 9.67 -8.87
CA SER A 73 0.61 8.30 -9.39
C SER A 73 0.52 7.29 -8.26
N MET A 74 -0.15 6.18 -8.54
CA MET A 74 -0.28 5.03 -7.64
C MET A 74 0.39 3.84 -8.31
N HIS A 75 1.39 3.28 -7.64
CA HIS A 75 2.18 2.15 -8.08
C HIS A 75 1.96 0.98 -7.14
N THR A 76 1.81 -0.22 -7.70
CA THR A 76 1.56 -1.45 -6.94
C THR A 76 2.66 -2.47 -7.19
N PHE A 77 3.15 -3.10 -6.13
CA PHE A 77 4.21 -4.10 -6.19
C PHE A 77 3.83 -5.30 -5.33
N ARG A 78 4.17 -6.51 -5.79
CA ARG A 78 4.08 -7.72 -4.97
C ARG A 78 5.22 -7.72 -3.97
N GLN A 79 4.95 -8.10 -2.74
CA GLN A 79 6.01 -8.43 -1.80
C GLN A 79 6.15 -9.95 -1.76
N GLU A 80 7.28 -10.44 -2.25
CA GLU A 80 7.65 -11.86 -2.24
C GLU A 80 9.02 -12.02 -1.56
N GLU A 81 9.21 -13.10 -0.80
CA GLU A 81 10.48 -13.33 -0.09
C GLU A 81 11.66 -13.40 -1.08
N GLY A 82 12.64 -12.52 -0.90
CA GLY A 82 13.86 -12.51 -1.72
C GLY A 82 13.74 -11.84 -3.10
N LYS A 83 12.60 -11.19 -3.42
CA LYS A 83 12.44 -10.37 -4.63
C LYS A 83 12.38 -8.89 -4.28
N ASP A 84 13.17 -8.08 -4.98
CA ASP A 84 13.10 -6.62 -4.91
C ASP A 84 11.85 -6.11 -5.66
N ARG A 85 11.46 -4.85 -5.43
CA ARG A 85 10.28 -4.16 -6.02
C ARG A 85 10.36 -3.94 -7.55
N ASP A 86 11.11 -4.76 -8.25
CA ASP A 86 11.45 -4.58 -9.67
C ASP A 86 10.27 -4.94 -10.61
N GLU A 87 9.25 -5.66 -10.12
CA GLU A 87 8.08 -6.07 -10.89
C GLU A 87 6.83 -5.28 -10.45
N GLY A 88 6.72 -4.03 -10.90
CA GLY A 88 5.50 -3.23 -10.76
C GLY A 88 4.32 -3.87 -11.50
N LEU A 89 3.14 -3.88 -10.89
CA LEU A 89 1.96 -4.55 -11.42
C LEU A 89 1.04 -3.62 -12.21
N VAL A 90 0.67 -2.50 -11.57
CA VAL A 90 -0.18 -1.47 -12.16
C VAL A 90 0.31 -0.11 -11.71
N GLU A 91 0.34 0.80 -12.67
CA GLU A 91 0.44 2.23 -12.49
C GLU A 91 -0.87 2.86 -12.98
N ASP A 92 -1.47 3.71 -12.16
CA ASP A 92 -2.51 4.65 -12.57
C ASP A 92 -2.06 6.06 -12.16
N ALA A 93 -2.45 7.08 -12.92
CA ALA A 93 -1.97 8.44 -12.71
C ALA A 93 -2.98 9.52 -13.12
N ALA A 94 -2.89 10.67 -12.47
CA ALA A 94 -3.67 11.86 -12.78
C ALA A 94 -2.84 13.14 -12.62
N ASP A 95 -2.85 13.99 -13.65
CA ASP A 95 -2.16 15.29 -13.66
C ASP A 95 -2.64 16.19 -12.50
N VAL A 96 -3.94 16.15 -12.20
CA VAL A 96 -4.55 16.83 -11.06
C VAL A 96 -5.59 15.91 -10.44
N LEU A 97 -5.46 15.64 -9.14
CA LEU A 97 -6.45 14.93 -8.35
C LEU A 97 -7.03 15.89 -7.30
N ALA A 98 -8.25 16.35 -7.56
CA ALA A 98 -8.96 17.26 -6.67
C ALA A 98 -9.25 16.63 -5.30
N ALA A 99 -9.47 17.47 -4.28
CA ALA A 99 -9.90 17.00 -2.97
C ALA A 99 -11.17 16.13 -3.08
N ASN A 100 -11.16 14.99 -2.40
CA ASN A 100 -12.20 13.94 -2.42
C ASN A 100 -12.40 13.23 -3.76
N ALA A 101 -11.55 13.50 -4.77
CA ALA A 101 -11.51 12.70 -5.98
C ALA A 101 -10.74 11.40 -5.73
N SER A 102 -10.91 10.43 -6.63
CA SER A 102 -10.24 9.15 -6.52
C SER A 102 -9.64 8.66 -7.83
N LEU A 103 -8.52 7.97 -7.69
CA LEU A 103 -7.83 7.19 -8.70
C LEU A 103 -8.08 5.71 -8.44
N GLY A 104 -8.02 4.84 -9.46
CA GLY A 104 -8.38 3.44 -9.24
C GLY A 104 -7.75 2.46 -10.21
N ALA A 105 -7.10 1.45 -9.65
CA ALA A 105 -6.64 0.29 -10.37
C ALA A 105 -7.67 -0.84 -10.25
N ARG A 106 -8.03 -1.45 -11.37
CA ARG A 106 -8.97 -2.59 -11.41
C ARG A 106 -8.30 -3.81 -12.00
N ASN A 107 -8.84 -4.97 -11.68
CA ASN A 107 -8.47 -6.24 -12.27
C ASN A 107 -6.98 -6.54 -12.10
N LEU A 108 -6.46 -6.25 -10.90
CA LEU A 108 -5.08 -6.50 -10.51
C LEU A 108 -4.89 -8.00 -10.23
N PRO A 109 -4.17 -8.76 -11.07
CA PRO A 109 -3.98 -10.18 -10.86
C PRO A 109 -2.88 -10.41 -9.83
N ILE A 110 -3.21 -11.05 -8.72
CA ILE A 110 -2.28 -11.40 -7.65
C ILE A 110 -2.35 -12.90 -7.41
N SER A 111 -1.19 -13.54 -7.39
CA SER A 111 -1.11 -14.96 -7.08
C SER A 111 -1.39 -15.19 -5.58
N GLN A 112 -2.04 -16.31 -5.23
CA GLN A 112 -2.44 -16.62 -3.84
C GLN A 112 -1.25 -16.81 -2.88
N ASP A 113 -0.03 -16.97 -3.39
CA ASP A 113 1.21 -17.06 -2.61
C ASP A 113 1.81 -15.69 -2.25
N VAL A 114 1.23 -14.59 -2.72
CA VAL A 114 1.66 -13.22 -2.38
C VAL A 114 1.04 -12.81 -1.05
N GLU A 115 1.88 -12.66 -0.02
CA GLU A 115 1.44 -12.32 1.33
C GLU A 115 1.06 -10.85 1.51
N ALA A 116 1.63 -9.95 0.71
CA ALA A 116 1.33 -8.53 0.82
C ALA A 116 1.49 -7.78 -0.50
N LEU A 117 0.68 -6.72 -0.64
CA LEU A 117 0.80 -5.74 -1.69
C LEU A 117 1.39 -4.45 -1.12
N ASP A 118 2.45 -3.97 -1.76
CA ASP A 118 3.03 -2.66 -1.49
C ASP A 118 2.43 -1.64 -2.46
N VAL A 119 1.82 -0.59 -1.91
CA VAL A 119 1.20 0.49 -2.68
C VAL A 119 1.93 1.79 -2.40
N LEU A 120 2.64 2.29 -3.40
CA LEU A 120 3.38 3.55 -3.37
C LEU A 120 2.60 4.65 -4.08
N ILE A 121 2.42 5.77 -3.40
CA ILE A 121 1.76 6.94 -3.93
C ILE A 121 2.81 8.04 -4.03
N LEU A 122 2.88 8.70 -5.19
CA LEU A 122 3.73 9.87 -5.43
C LEU A 122 2.86 11.04 -5.86
N TRP A 123 3.15 12.26 -5.39
CA TRP A 123 2.42 13.47 -5.80
C TRP A 123 3.23 14.74 -5.57
N GLN A 124 2.73 15.87 -6.10
CA GLN A 124 3.14 17.24 -5.78
C GLN A 124 1.97 18.02 -5.19
N GLU A 125 2.24 19.00 -4.32
CA GLU A 125 1.23 19.98 -3.90
C GLU A 125 1.03 21.04 -5.00
N GLU A 126 -0.14 21.68 -5.10
CA GLU A 126 -0.40 22.65 -6.20
C GLU A 126 0.63 23.80 -6.25
N ASP A 127 1.15 24.21 -5.09
CA ASP A 127 2.05 25.35 -4.91
C ASP A 127 3.54 24.96 -4.77
N ASP A 128 3.86 23.66 -4.84
CA ASP A 128 5.22 23.15 -4.62
C ASP A 128 5.67 22.22 -5.76
N ALA A 129 6.93 22.36 -6.20
CA ALA A 129 7.55 21.47 -7.17
C ALA A 129 8.18 20.23 -6.50
N GLN A 130 8.14 20.16 -5.16
CA GLN A 130 8.62 19.02 -4.41
C GLN A 130 7.69 17.82 -4.56
N TYR A 131 8.29 16.66 -4.83
CA TYR A 131 7.58 15.39 -4.81
C TYR A 131 7.50 14.83 -3.39
N PHE A 132 6.33 14.32 -3.05
CA PHE A 132 6.01 13.62 -1.83
C PHE A 132 5.73 12.15 -2.11
N LYS A 133 5.82 11.32 -1.07
CA LYS A 133 5.51 9.90 -1.16
C LYS A 133 4.78 9.38 0.07
N GLN A 134 3.88 8.43 -0.15
CA GLN A 134 3.17 7.69 0.89
C GLN A 134 3.18 6.22 0.52
N GLN A 135 3.31 5.35 1.52
CA GLN A 135 3.32 3.91 1.31
C GLN A 135 2.25 3.25 2.17
N PHE A 136 1.48 2.33 1.57
CA PHE A 136 0.60 1.41 2.28
C PHE A 136 1.09 -0.02 2.08
N MET A 137 1.15 -0.77 3.18
CA MET A 137 1.37 -2.21 3.14
C MET A 137 0.03 -2.89 3.38
N VAL A 138 -0.44 -3.62 2.37
CA VAL A 138 -1.74 -4.30 2.39
C VAL A 138 -1.47 -5.79 2.61
N PRO A 139 -1.76 -6.34 3.80
CA PRO A 139 -1.68 -7.78 4.01
C PRO A 139 -2.75 -8.47 3.18
N LEU A 140 -2.29 -9.36 2.29
CA LEU A 140 -3.12 -10.34 1.60
C LEU A 140 -3.04 -11.64 2.43
N GLN A 141 -3.90 -12.62 2.18
CA GLN A 141 -4.04 -13.76 3.11
C GLN A 141 -2.71 -14.50 3.34
N ALA A 142 -2.52 -15.03 4.56
CA ALA A 142 -1.42 -15.92 4.85
C ALA A 142 -1.66 -17.25 4.13
N ALA A 143 -0.65 -17.74 3.41
CA ALA A 143 -0.66 -19.12 2.94
C ALA A 143 -0.76 -20.05 4.17
N ASP A 144 -1.83 -20.86 4.22
CA ASP A 144 -2.04 -21.92 5.23
C ASP A 144 -0.90 -22.96 5.23
#